data_AF-A0A2H6J9Q7-F1
#
_entry.id   AF-A0A2H6J9Q7-F1
#
_cell.length_a   1.000
_cell.length_b   1.000
_cell.length_c   1.000
_cell.angle_alpha   90.00
_cell.angle_beta   90.00
_cell.angle_gamma   90.00
#
_symmetry.space_group_name_H-M   'P 1'
#
loop_
_entity.id
_entity.type
_entity.pdbx_description
1 polymer ?
#
loop_
_entity_poly.entity_id
_entity_poly.type
_entity_poly.pdbx_seq_one_letter_code
_entity_poly.pdbx_strand_id
1 'polypeptide(L)'
;MIERRVEQRERPRTEVAIEVEVAFPGGVIRDGYARNISHEGAYVELGGAGNLGPGTELMLTFRIWTGSGHICRLARARVVRCAPGWLALVFTERDLVARAVVEDIRFYKDHEHRRRPRNAAPARKGCPTFPA
;
A
#
# COMPACT_ATOMS: atom_id res chain seq x y z
N MET A 1 -6.35 26.40 -19.39
CA MET A 1 -4.88 26.19 -19.29
C MET A 1 -4.68 25.07 -18.28
N ILE A 2 -4.37 23.86 -18.74
CA ILE A 2 -4.13 22.72 -17.84
C ILE A 2 -2.62 22.69 -17.58
N GLU A 3 -2.20 23.12 -16.40
CA GLU A 3 -0.82 22.96 -15.95
C GLU A 3 -0.47 21.47 -15.96
N ARG A 4 0.35 21.05 -16.94
CA ARG A 4 1.03 19.77 -16.88
C ARG A 4 1.98 19.81 -15.69
N ARG A 5 1.57 19.23 -14.56
CA ARG A 5 2.48 18.85 -13.48
C ARG A 5 3.52 17.89 -14.07
N VAL A 6 4.71 18.39 -14.32
CA VAL A 6 5.88 17.57 -14.67
C VAL A 6 6.14 16.66 -13.48
N GLU A 7 6.09 15.35 -13.72
CA GLU A 7 6.40 14.33 -12.73
C GLU A 7 7.89 14.40 -12.37
N GLN A 8 8.22 15.04 -11.25
CA GLN A 8 9.60 15.23 -10.76
C GLN A 8 10.16 13.99 -10.04
N ARG A 9 9.66 12.79 -10.33
CA ARG A 9 10.00 11.59 -9.54
C ARG A 9 11.02 10.73 -10.26
N GLU A 10 12.14 10.51 -9.61
CA GLU A 10 13.27 9.76 -10.18
C GLU A 10 13.06 8.24 -10.23
N ARG A 11 12.09 7.67 -9.49
CA ARG A 11 11.93 6.21 -9.37
C ARG A 11 10.48 5.71 -9.38
N PRO A 12 10.20 4.55 -10.01
CA PRO A 12 8.86 3.97 -10.11
C PRO A 12 8.36 3.44 -8.76
N ARG A 13 7.08 3.71 -8.44
CA ARG A 13 6.41 3.17 -7.25
C ARG A 13 5.51 2.00 -7.63
N THR A 14 5.41 1.02 -6.74
CA THR A 14 4.44 -0.06 -6.89
C THR A 14 3.13 0.36 -6.22
N GLU A 15 2.03 0.41 -6.98
CA GLU A 15 0.70 0.58 -6.40
C GLU A 15 0.34 -0.65 -5.57
N VAL A 16 -0.09 -0.44 -4.34
CA VAL A 16 -0.44 -1.48 -3.36
C VAL A 16 -1.69 -1.04 -2.60
N ALA A 17 -2.39 -1.97 -1.96
CA ALA A 17 -3.42 -1.66 -0.98
C ALA A 17 -3.17 -2.57 0.22
N ILE A 18 -2.30 -2.09 1.13
CA ILE A 18 -1.82 -2.88 2.26
C ILE A 18 -2.14 -2.14 3.55
N GLU A 19 -2.77 -2.82 4.49
CA GLU A 19 -3.03 -2.31 5.82
C GLU A 19 -1.72 -1.94 6.52
N VAL A 20 -1.72 -0.74 7.10
CA VAL A 20 -0.59 -0.17 7.82
C VAL A 20 -1.06 0.38 9.16
N GLU A 21 -0.44 -0.11 10.22
CA GLU A 21 -0.49 0.54 11.53
C GLU A 21 0.68 1.52 11.62
N VAL A 22 0.40 2.75 12.05
CA VAL A 22 1.36 3.85 12.18
C VAL A 22 1.48 4.21 13.66
N ALA A 23 2.62 3.90 14.26
CA ALA A 23 2.94 4.30 15.63
C ALA A 23 3.91 5.50 15.64
N PHE A 24 3.74 6.40 16.59
CA PHE A 24 4.54 7.61 16.75
C PHE A 24 4.64 8.03 18.22
N PRO A 25 5.58 8.91 18.60
CA PRO A 25 5.65 9.41 19.97
C PRO A 25 4.34 10.08 20.36
N GLY A 26 3.60 9.48 21.30
CA GLY A 26 2.33 9.98 21.79
C GLY A 26 1.07 9.32 21.20
N GLY A 27 1.18 8.31 20.33
CA GLY A 27 -0.01 7.60 19.86
C GLY A 27 0.21 6.54 18.78
N VAL A 28 -0.88 5.89 18.39
CA VAL A 28 -0.94 4.88 17.33
C VAL A 28 -2.20 5.08 16.48
N ILE A 29 -2.07 4.97 15.16
CA ILE A 29 -3.18 4.94 14.19
C ILE A 29 -3.21 3.55 13.55
N ARG A 30 -4.34 2.84 13.63
CA ARG A 30 -4.46 1.47 13.12
C ARG A 30 -5.08 1.34 11.73
N ASP A 31 -5.90 2.32 11.34
CA ASP A 31 -6.74 2.21 10.14
C ASP A 31 -6.08 2.86 8.91
N GLY A 32 -4.78 2.61 8.73
CA GLY A 32 -4.00 3.15 7.61
C GLY A 32 -3.86 2.18 6.44
N TYR A 33 -3.67 2.72 5.24
CA TYR A 33 -3.39 1.93 4.03
C TYR A 33 -2.24 2.53 3.23
N ALA A 34 -1.21 1.74 2.94
CA ALA A 34 -0.22 2.10 1.95
C ALA A 34 -0.85 1.98 0.55
N ARG A 35 -0.85 3.08 -0.22
CA ARG A 35 -1.30 3.08 -1.64
C ARG A 35 -0.18 2.85 -2.63
N ASN A 36 1.02 3.28 -2.25
CA ASN A 36 2.20 3.02 -3.05
C ASN A 36 3.45 2.96 -2.16
N ILE A 37 4.42 2.17 -2.60
CA ILE A 37 5.66 1.95 -1.88
C ILE A 37 6.84 1.85 -2.85
N SER A 38 7.99 2.35 -2.43
CA SER A 38 9.31 2.16 -3.03
C SER A 38 10.33 1.88 -1.91
N HIS A 39 11.56 1.50 -2.27
CA HIS A 39 12.65 1.33 -1.29
C HIS A 39 13.00 2.62 -0.55
N GLU A 40 12.60 3.78 -1.06
CA GLU A 40 12.83 5.09 -0.42
C GLU A 40 11.71 5.50 0.51
N GLY A 41 10.49 4.99 0.34
CA GLY A 41 9.37 5.45 1.14
C GLY A 41 8.02 4.97 0.68
N ALA A 42 6.99 5.50 1.35
CA ALA A 42 5.61 5.08 1.16
C ALA A 42 4.67 6.28 1.09
N TYR A 43 3.55 6.10 0.42
CA TYR A 43 2.38 6.95 0.57
C TYR A 43 1.32 6.16 1.35
N VAL A 44 0.87 6.73 2.46
CA VAL A 44 -0.08 6.11 3.39
C VAL A 44 -1.31 7.00 3.49
N GLU A 45 -2.48 6.42 3.28
CA GLU A 45 -3.77 7.02 3.65
C GLU A 45 -4.13 6.61 5.07
N LEU A 46 -4.78 7.49 5.81
CA LEU A 46 -5.19 7.28 7.19
C LEU A 46 -6.71 7.41 7.29
N GLY A 47 -7.36 6.48 7.99
CA GLY A 47 -8.80 6.52 8.27
C GLY A 47 -9.26 7.64 9.22
N GLY A 48 -8.34 8.48 9.73
CA GLY A 48 -8.65 9.58 10.64
C GLY A 48 -7.69 10.76 10.52
N ALA A 49 -8.06 11.89 11.13
CA ALA A 49 -7.24 13.09 11.19
C ALA A 49 -6.08 12.91 12.20
N GLY A 50 -4.96 12.37 11.75
CA GLY A 50 -3.71 12.41 12.52
C GLY A 50 -2.97 13.74 12.28
N ASN A 51 -2.73 14.53 13.33
CA ASN A 51 -1.86 15.71 13.28
C ASN A 51 -0.38 15.27 13.28
N LEU A 52 0.05 14.58 12.23
CA LEU A 52 1.44 14.18 12.02
C LEU A 52 2.11 15.19 11.10
N GLY A 53 2.85 16.13 11.70
CA GLY A 53 3.61 17.14 10.97
C GLY A 53 4.81 16.57 10.21
N PRO A 54 5.35 17.30 9.23
CA PRO A 54 6.62 16.96 8.60
C PRO A 54 7.74 16.86 9.65
N GLY A 55 8.63 15.89 9.49
CA GLY A 55 9.72 15.60 10.41
C GLY A 55 9.39 14.57 11.49
N THR A 56 8.11 14.26 11.73
CA THR A 56 7.72 13.25 12.72
C THR A 56 8.23 11.88 12.33
N GLU A 57 8.88 11.21 13.28
CA GLU A 57 9.35 9.83 13.12
C GLU A 57 8.24 8.84 13.45
N LEU A 58 8.10 7.83 12.61
CA LEU A 58 7.03 6.84 12.64
C LEU A 58 7.64 5.44 12.63
N MET A 59 6.96 4.51 13.31
CA MET A 59 7.11 3.08 13.11
C MET A 59 5.90 2.58 12.34
N LEU A 60 6.15 1.97 11.18
CA LEU A 60 5.11 1.40 10.33
C LEU A 60 5.08 -0.11 10.50
N THR A 61 3.89 -0.68 10.66
CA THR A 61 3.66 -2.12 10.62
C THR A 61 2.78 -2.45 9.42
N PHE A 62 3.38 -3.00 8.37
CA PHE A 62 2.70 -3.49 7.19
C PHE A 62 2.13 -4.88 7.47
N ARG A 63 0.81 -5.05 7.32
CA ARG A 63 0.13 -6.34 7.43
C ARG A 63 -0.09 -6.91 6.02
N ILE A 64 0.68 -7.92 5.67
CA ILE A 64 0.72 -8.48 4.32
C ILE A 64 0.00 -9.83 4.32
N TRP A 65 -1.06 -9.95 3.52
CA TRP A 65 -1.73 -11.23 3.30
C TRP A 65 -0.90 -12.14 2.40
N THR A 66 -0.58 -13.34 2.86
CA THR A 66 0.23 -14.32 2.13
C THR A 66 -0.60 -15.34 1.34
N GLY A 67 -1.93 -15.30 1.47
CA GLY A 67 -2.85 -16.30 0.94
C GLY A 67 -3.29 -17.35 1.97
N SER A 68 -2.55 -17.54 3.06
CA SER A 68 -2.88 -18.45 4.17
C SER A 68 -2.89 -17.79 5.55
N GLY A 69 -2.47 -16.53 5.63
CA GLY A 69 -2.37 -15.77 6.86
C GLY A 69 -1.80 -14.39 6.61
N HIS A 70 -1.57 -13.64 7.68
CA HIS A 70 -0.89 -12.35 7.61
C HIS A 70 0.53 -12.47 8.15
N ILE A 71 1.49 -11.88 7.45
CA ILE A 71 2.81 -11.56 8.00
C ILE A 71 2.88 -10.07 8.30
N CYS A 72 3.63 -9.71 9.34
CA CYS A 72 3.86 -8.32 9.70
C CYS A 72 5.30 -7.92 9.36
N ARG A 73 5.47 -6.78 8.70
CA ARG A 73 6.78 -6.19 8.44
C ARG A 73 6.86 -4.80 9.05
N LEU A 74 7.95 -4.55 9.76
CA LEU A 74 8.20 -3.26 10.41
C LEU A 74 9.14 -2.43 9.55
N ALA A 75 8.89 -1.13 9.48
CA ALA A 75 9.83 -0.16 8.93
C ALA A 75 9.73 1.18 9.65
N ARG A 76 10.88 1.79 9.93
CA ARG A 76 10.95 3.17 10.43
C ARG A 76 10.88 4.15 9.27
N ALA A 77 10.11 5.22 9.47
CA ALA A 77 9.91 6.26 8.48
C ALA A 77 9.87 7.64 9.11
N ARG A 78 9.99 8.68 8.28
CA ARG A 78 9.79 10.07 8.65
C ARG A 78 8.78 10.71 7.72
N VAL A 79 7.88 11.52 8.27
CA VAL A 79 6.92 12.31 7.47
C VAL A 79 7.69 13.37 6.68
N VAL A 80 7.56 13.37 5.36
CA VAL A 80 8.10 14.43 4.50
C VAL A 80 7.03 15.42 4.06
N ARG A 81 5.79 14.94 3.89
CA ARG A 81 4.62 15.78 3.61
C ARG A 81 3.39 15.13 4.22
N CYS A 82 2.44 15.96 4.62
CA CYS A 82 1.16 15.51 5.17
C CYS A 82 0.04 16.39 4.64
N ALA A 83 -1.15 15.82 4.52
CA ALA A 83 -2.40 16.57 4.46
C ALA A 83 -3.51 15.76 5.14
N PRO A 84 -4.73 16.30 5.27
CA PRO A 84 -5.84 15.56 5.87
C PRO A 84 -6.02 14.20 5.18
N GLY A 85 -5.91 13.13 5.96
CA GLY A 85 -6.13 11.76 5.51
C GLY A 85 -4.95 11.10 4.78
N TRP A 86 -3.81 11.76 4.59
CA TRP A 86 -2.64 11.09 3.97
C TRP A 86 -1.28 11.63 4.41
N LEU A 87 -0.28 10.76 4.30
CA LEU A 87 1.13 11.02 4.58
C LEU A 87 2.02 10.55 3.43
N ALA A 88 2.98 11.38 3.05
CA ALA A 88 4.14 10.97 2.28
C ALA A 88 5.31 10.77 3.23
N LEU A 89 5.92 9.59 3.15
CA LEU A 89 6.93 9.11 4.09
C LEU A 89 8.23 8.79 3.35
N VAL A 90 9.36 8.98 4.04
CA VAL A 90 10.67 8.47 3.65
C VAL A 90 11.14 7.45 4.68
N PHE A 91 11.69 6.32 4.25
CA PHE A 91 12.24 5.32 5.17
C PHE A 91 13.55 5.82 5.78
N THR A 92 13.73 5.59 7.08
CA THR A 92 14.94 6.04 7.82
C THR A 92 15.95 4.90 8.03
N GLU A 93 15.57 3.67 7.72
CA GLU A 93 16.43 2.49 7.80
C GLU A 93 17.40 2.42 6.63
N ARG A 94 18.51 1.69 6.84
CA ARG A 94 19.45 1.36 5.76
C ARG A 94 18.71 0.59 4.67
N ASP A 95 19.05 0.90 3.42
CA ASP A 95 18.42 0.47 2.17
C ASP A 95 17.98 -1.01 2.15
N LEU A 96 18.71 -1.92 2.82
CA LEU A 96 18.41 -3.35 2.87
C LEU A 96 17.07 -3.73 3.54
N VAL A 97 16.71 -3.10 4.67
CA VAL A 97 15.47 -3.46 5.39
C VAL A 97 14.26 -2.97 4.61
N ALA A 98 14.29 -1.71 4.19
CA ALA A 98 13.26 -1.12 3.33
C ALA A 98 13.09 -1.92 2.03
N ARG A 99 14.20 -2.34 1.39
CA ARG A 99 14.15 -3.21 0.20
C ARG A 99 13.48 -4.55 0.49
N ALA A 100 13.86 -5.25 1.56
CA ALA A 100 13.26 -6.53 1.92
C ALA A 100 11.74 -6.42 2.16
N VAL A 101 11.29 -5.37 2.85
CA VAL A 101 9.86 -5.12 3.06
C VAL A 101 9.14 -4.88 1.73
N VAL A 102 9.71 -4.07 0.84
CA VAL A 102 9.14 -3.78 -0.48
C VAL A 102 9.10 -5.02 -1.36
N GLU A 103 10.15 -5.86 -1.31
CA GLU A 103 10.23 -7.11 -2.06
C GLU A 103 9.17 -8.11 -1.59
N ASP A 104 9.00 -8.29 -0.28
CA ASP A 104 7.94 -9.14 0.28
C ASP A 104 6.55 -8.66 -0.15
N ILE A 105 6.30 -7.35 -0.03
CA ILE A 105 5.04 -6.72 -0.46
C ILE A 105 4.76 -7.00 -1.93
N ARG A 106 5.76 -6.84 -2.80
CA ARG A 106 5.63 -7.11 -4.25
C ARG A 106 5.35 -8.58 -4.51
N PHE A 107 6.11 -9.47 -3.88
CA PHE A 107 5.98 -10.91 -4.04
C PHE A 107 4.57 -11.39 -3.71
N TYR A 108 4.04 -10.97 -2.55
CA TYR A 108 2.71 -11.41 -2.10
C TYR A 108 1.56 -10.71 -2.84
N LYS A 109 1.73 -9.46 -3.31
CA LYS A 109 0.76 -8.83 -4.22
C LYS A 109 0.61 -9.65 -5.51
N ASP A 110 1.71 -10.05 -6.13
CA ASP A 110 1.68 -10.82 -7.38
C ASP A 110 1.16 -12.25 -7.17
N HIS A 111 1.33 -12.80 -5.97
CA HIS A 111 0.79 -14.11 -5.60
C HIS A 111 -0.73 -14.08 -5.43
N GLU A 112 -1.28 -13.00 -4.86
CA GLU A 112 -2.74 -12.79 -4.76
C GLU A 112 -3.39 -12.66 -6.16
N HIS A 113 -2.75 -11.93 -7.07
CA HIS A 113 -3.24 -11.76 -8.44
C HIS A 113 -3.22 -13.09 -9.23
N ARG A 114 -2.22 -13.95 -9.01
CA ARG A 114 -2.12 -15.26 -9.66
C ARG A 114 -3.12 -16.30 -9.14
N ARG A 115 -3.70 -16.10 -7.94
CA ARG A 115 -4.69 -17.00 -7.34
C ARG A 115 -6.15 -16.60 -7.57
N ARG A 116 -6.44 -15.43 -8.17
CA ARG A 116 -7.77 -15.22 -8.77
C ARG A 116 -7.89 -16.17 -9.96
N PRO A 117 -8.70 -17.24 -9.89
CA PRO A 117 -8.81 -18.17 -10.99
C PRO A 117 -9.36 -17.40 -12.20
N ARG A 118 -8.81 -17.67 -13.37
CA ARG A 118 -9.33 -17.30 -14.70
C ARG A 118 -10.66 -18.02 -14.98
N ASN A 119 -11.53 -18.17 -13.98
CA ASN A 119 -12.82 -18.84 -14.04
C ASN A 119 -13.91 -17.87 -13.58
N ALA A 120 -14.07 -16.80 -14.33
CA ALA A 120 -15.37 -16.17 -14.51
C ALA A 120 -15.63 -16.10 -16.02
N ALA A 121 -15.71 -17.27 -16.65
CA ALA A 121 -16.48 -17.36 -17.88
C ALA A 121 -17.92 -16.98 -17.49
N PRO A 122 -18.53 -15.95 -18.11
CA PRO A 122 -19.91 -15.65 -17.82
C PRO A 122 -20.74 -16.89 -18.16
N ALA A 123 -21.51 -17.37 -17.18
CA ALA A 123 -22.53 -18.38 -17.41
C ALA A 123 -23.38 -17.90 -18.61
N ARG A 124 -23.29 -18.61 -19.74
CA ARG A 124 -24.15 -18.40 -20.89
C ARG A 124 -25.59 -18.60 -20.42
N LYS A 125 -26.32 -17.50 -20.20
CA LYS A 125 -27.77 -17.53 -19.97
C LYS A 125 -28.45 -17.89 -21.29
N GLY A 126 -29.01 -19.10 -21.33
CA GLY A 126 -30.30 -19.43 -21.93
C GLY A 126 -30.47 -19.35 -23.45
N CYS A 127 -30.75 -20.49 -24.06
CA CYS A 127 -31.75 -20.57 -25.12
C CYS A 127 -32.46 -21.93 -25.02
N PRO A 128 -33.69 -22.01 -24.47
CA PRO A 128 -34.56 -23.16 -24.70
C PRO A 128 -35.26 -22.97 -26.05
N THR A 129 -35.00 -23.89 -26.97
CA THR A 129 -35.75 -24.07 -28.22
C THR A 129 -37.17 -24.53 -27.92
N PHE A 130 -38.16 -23.79 -28.41
CA PHE A 130 -39.55 -24.25 -28.51
C PHE A 130 -39.68 -25.26 -29.68
N PRO A 131 -40.38 -26.40 -29.52
CA PRO A 131 -40.81 -27.19 -30.66
C PRO A 131 -42.12 -26.64 -31.26
N ALA A 132 -42.35 -27.09 -32.50
CA ALA A 132 -43.27 -26.58 -33.52
C ALA A 132 -44.76 -26.61 -33.17
#